data_AF-A0A7Y0VBA2-F1
#
_entry.id   AF-A0A7Y0VBA2-F1
#
_cell.length_a   1.000
_cell.length_b   1.000
_cell.length_c   1.000
_cell.angle_alpha   90.00
_cell.angle_beta   90.00
_cell.angle_gamma   90.00
#
_symmetry.space_group_name_H-M   'P 1'
#
loop_
_entity.id
_entity.type
_entity.pdbx_description
1 polymer ?
#
loop_
_entity_poly.entity_id
_entity_poly.type
_entity_poly.pdbx_seq_one_letter_code
_entity_poly.pdbx_strand_id
1 'polypeptide(L)'
;MRNHSFLSFGGSKGIGIILFTLIIRTVLLPVFQFQTTSSRKLQEVQPHIKQLQEKYPGKDMESRTALAEETQKLYKEMGVNPYASFIPLFIQMPVLLALFQALTRVDFMKTGHFLWLNLGATDPTFILPLLAALFTFLSTWLSNKALPERNGG
;
A
#
# COMPACT_ATOMS: atom_id res chain seq x y z
N MET A 1 16.49 -41.42 -3.21
CA MET A 1 16.51 -40.09 -3.87
C MET A 1 15.08 -39.56 -3.89
N ARG A 2 14.87 -38.35 -3.36
CA ARG A 2 13.62 -37.89 -2.74
C ARG A 2 12.69 -37.24 -3.78
N ASN A 3 11.47 -37.79 -3.92
CA ASN A 3 10.43 -37.33 -4.85
C ASN A 3 9.88 -35.95 -4.45
N HIS A 4 10.02 -34.97 -5.35
CA HIS A 4 9.35 -33.66 -5.27
C HIS A 4 8.10 -33.62 -6.15
N SER A 5 7.26 -34.66 -6.10
CA SER A 5 6.05 -34.80 -6.93
C SER A 5 4.76 -34.45 -6.18
N PHE A 6 4.76 -33.32 -5.47
CA PHE A 6 3.59 -32.82 -4.72
C PHE A 6 2.88 -31.61 -5.38
N LEU A 7 3.27 -31.23 -6.60
CA LEU A 7 2.74 -30.03 -7.28
C LEU A 7 2.11 -30.27 -8.65
N SER A 8 1.86 -31.52 -9.03
CA SER A 8 1.23 -31.84 -10.32
C SER A 8 -0.01 -32.71 -10.14
N PHE A 9 -1.13 -32.06 -9.86
CA PHE A 9 -2.44 -32.58 -10.26
C PHE A 9 -2.90 -31.78 -11.49
N GLY A 10 -2.87 -32.42 -12.67
CA GLY A 10 -3.77 -32.08 -13.77
C GLY A 10 -3.44 -30.90 -14.69
N GLY A 11 -2.18 -30.48 -14.85
CA GLY A 11 -1.80 -29.60 -15.97
C GLY A 11 -2.23 -28.13 -15.89
N SER A 12 -2.95 -27.70 -14.85
CA SER A 12 -3.34 -26.29 -14.67
C SER A 12 -2.40 -25.58 -13.69
N LYS A 13 -1.34 -24.94 -14.18
CA LYS A 13 -0.47 -24.05 -13.39
C LYS A 13 -1.27 -22.98 -12.62
N GLY A 14 -2.49 -22.66 -13.08
CA GLY A 14 -3.42 -21.74 -12.42
C GLY A 14 -3.98 -22.22 -11.08
N ILE A 15 -4.23 -23.52 -10.88
CA ILE A 15 -4.80 -24.03 -9.61
C ILE A 15 -3.81 -23.86 -8.45
N GLY A 16 -2.51 -24.07 -8.70
CA GLY A 16 -1.47 -23.81 -7.71
C GLY A 16 -1.41 -22.35 -7.29
N ILE A 17 -1.57 -21.41 -8.23
CA ILE A 17 -1.62 -19.97 -7.96
C ILE A 17 -2.87 -19.61 -7.16
N ILE A 18 -4.03 -20.16 -7.51
CA ILE A 18 -5.29 -19.93 -6.79
C ILE A 18 -5.20 -20.45 -5.35
N LEU A 19 -4.71 -21.68 -5.13
CA LEU A 19 -4.52 -22.22 -3.78
C LEU A 19 -3.50 -21.43 -2.96
N PHE A 20 -2.37 -21.06 -3.57
CA PHE A 20 -1.35 -20.25 -2.92
C PHE A 20 -1.88 -18.86 -2.51
N THR A 21 -2.62 -18.20 -3.39
CA THR A 21 -3.25 -16.89 -3.09
C THR A 21 -4.33 -17.00 -2.02
N LEU A 22 -5.12 -18.08 -1.99
CA LEU A 22 -6.10 -18.33 -0.92
C LEU A 22 -5.42 -18.54 0.44
N ILE A 23 -4.31 -19.31 0.49
CA ILE A 23 -3.54 -19.53 1.72
C ILE A 23 -2.97 -18.19 2.22
N ILE A 24 -2.31 -17.43 1.35
CA ILE A 24 -1.75 -16.12 1.70
C ILE A 24 -2.85 -15.16 2.16
N ARG A 25 -3.98 -15.07 1.44
CA ARG A 25 -5.10 -14.22 1.84
C ARG A 25 -5.69 -14.63 3.20
N THR A 26 -5.74 -15.92 3.49
CA THR A 26 -6.22 -16.43 4.78
C THR A 26 -5.27 -16.07 5.92
N VAL A 27 -3.96 -16.11 5.69
CA VAL A 27 -2.95 -15.70 6.69
C VAL A 27 -2.90 -14.17 6.87
N LEU A 28 -3.11 -13.40 5.80
CA LEU A 28 -3.11 -11.93 5.83
C LEU A 28 -4.44 -11.31 6.28
N LEU A 29 -5.53 -12.07 6.32
CA LEU A 29 -6.86 -11.64 6.79
C LEU A 29 -6.82 -10.93 8.16
N PRO A 30 -6.18 -11.46 9.22
CA PRO A 30 -6.05 -10.75 10.49
C PRO A 30 -5.26 -9.44 10.38
N VAL A 31 -4.25 -9.38 9.52
CA VAL A 31 -3.46 -8.17 9.27
C VAL A 31 -4.33 -7.11 8.58
N PHE A 32 -5.15 -7.50 7.61
CA PHE A 32 -6.09 -6.60 6.93
C PHE A 32 -7.15 -6.04 7.89
N GLN A 33 -7.64 -6.86 8.82
CA GLN A 33 -8.56 -6.43 9.87
C GLN A 33 -7.92 -5.37 10.79
N PHE A 34 -6.66 -5.59 11.16
CA PHE A 34 -5.89 -4.63 11.96
C PHE A 34 -5.66 -3.30 11.22
N GLN A 35 -5.30 -3.36 9.94
CA GLN A 35 -5.12 -2.17 9.09
C GLN A 35 -6.43 -1.39 8.94
N THR A 36 -7.55 -2.07 8.69
CA THR A 36 -8.86 -1.46 8.54
C THR A 36 -9.31 -0.77 9.83
N THR A 37 -9.13 -1.43 10.97
CA THR A 37 -9.47 -0.87 12.28
C THR A 37 -8.61 0.35 12.61
N SER A 38 -7.30 0.28 12.35
CA SER A 38 -6.38 1.40 12.57
C SER A 38 -6.72 2.61 11.68
N SER A 39 -7.10 2.36 10.43
CA SER A 39 -7.53 3.41 9.49
C SER A 39 -8.81 4.11 9.96
N ARG A 40 -9.80 3.36 10.47
CA ARG A 40 -11.04 3.93 11.04
C ARG A 40 -10.78 4.81 12.26
N LYS A 41 -9.95 4.34 13.20
CA LYS A 41 -9.57 5.12 14.39
C LYS A 41 -8.85 6.42 14.01
N LEU A 42 -8.01 6.40 12.97
CA LEU A 42 -7.39 7.62 12.45
C LEU A 42 -8.43 8.59 11.87
N GLN A 43 -9.45 8.09 11.16
CA GLN A 43 -10.55 8.92 10.66
C GLN A 43 -11.35 9.57 11.79
N GLU A 44 -11.59 8.85 12.89
CA GLU A 44 -12.26 9.39 14.09
C GLU A 44 -11.44 10.49 14.79
N VAL A 45 -10.11 10.44 14.70
CA VAL A 45 -9.22 11.47 15.29
C VAL A 45 -9.08 12.72 14.41
N GLN A 46 -9.31 12.62 13.09
CA GLN A 46 -9.24 13.77 12.16
C GLN A 46 -10.01 15.02 12.61
N PRO A 47 -11.28 14.96 13.08
CA PRO A 47 -11.98 16.17 13.54
C PRO A 47 -11.30 16.84 14.74
N HIS A 48 -10.75 16.06 15.67
CA HIS A 48 -10.03 16.60 16.84
C HIS A 48 -8.70 17.26 16.43
N ILE A 49 -8.02 16.70 15.43
CA ILE A 49 -6.82 17.32 14.85
C ILE A 49 -7.15 18.65 14.20
N LYS A 50 -8.30 18.76 13.51
CA LYS A 50 -8.75 20.04 12.93
C LYS A 50 -9.02 21.09 14.00
N GLN A 51 -9.69 20.72 15.10
CA GLN A 51 -9.90 21.63 16.24
C GLN A 51 -8.56 22.11 16.83
N LEU A 52 -7.58 21.20 16.92
CA LEU A 52 -6.25 21.56 17.40
C LEU A 52 -5.52 22.51 16.44
N GLN A 53 -5.65 22.31 15.13
CA GLN A 53 -5.12 23.22 14.12
C GLN A 53 -5.75 24.62 14.19
N GLU A 54 -7.06 24.71 14.47
CA GLU A 54 -7.75 25.98 14.69
C GLU A 54 -7.30 26.69 15.98
N LYS A 55 -6.95 25.93 17.04
CA LYS A 55 -6.42 26.47 18.30
C LYS A 55 -4.98 27.00 18.15
N TYR A 56 -4.20 26.44 17.24
CA TYR A 56 -2.82 26.86 16.95
C TYR A 56 -2.65 27.31 15.49
N PRO A 57 -3.27 28.45 15.08
CA PRO A 57 -3.19 28.94 13.70
C PRO A 57 -1.83 29.58 13.36
N GLY A 58 -0.99 29.82 14.37
CA GLY A 58 0.32 30.45 14.23
C GLY A 58 1.24 29.65 13.31
N LYS A 59 1.91 30.34 12.38
CA LYS A 59 2.89 29.71 11.47
C LYS A 59 4.29 29.62 12.06
N ASP A 60 4.50 30.20 13.23
CA ASP A 60 5.77 30.26 13.94
C ASP A 60 6.26 28.88 14.34
N MET A 61 7.59 28.74 14.47
CA MET A 61 8.22 27.46 14.83
C MET A 61 7.68 26.91 16.15
N GLU A 62 7.42 27.80 17.11
CA GLU A 62 6.89 27.45 18.43
C GLU A 62 5.45 26.91 18.32
N SER A 63 4.58 27.59 17.57
CA SER A 63 3.19 27.15 17.35
C SER A 63 3.12 25.78 16.66
N ARG A 64 3.99 25.53 15.68
CA ARG A 64 4.10 24.21 15.02
C ARG A 64 4.58 23.12 15.96
N THR A 65 5.52 23.45 16.83
CA THR A 65 6.07 22.50 17.81
C THR A 65 4.99 22.15 18.85
N ALA A 66 4.27 23.14 19.36
CA ALA A 66 3.14 22.95 20.26
C ALA A 66 2.02 22.13 19.60
N LEU A 67 1.66 22.44 18.36
CA LEU A 67 0.68 21.66 17.58
C LEU A 67 1.12 20.19 17.46
N ALA A 68 2.39 19.94 17.13
CA ALA A 68 2.91 18.58 16.97
C ALA A 68 2.89 17.79 18.28
N GLU A 69 3.25 18.43 19.40
CA GLU A 69 3.23 17.82 20.72
C GLU A 69 1.80 17.47 21.17
N GLU A 70 0.87 18.41 21.03
CA GLU A 70 -0.55 18.20 21.39
C GLU A 70 -1.21 17.17 20.47
N THR A 71 -0.85 17.16 19.18
CA THR A 71 -1.28 16.12 18.23
C THR A 71 -0.81 14.75 18.69
N GLN A 72 0.44 14.65 19.16
CA GLN A 72 0.98 13.39 19.66
C GLN A 72 0.31 12.96 20.97
N LYS A 73 0.00 13.89 21.88
CA LYS A 73 -0.77 13.61 23.10
C LYS A 73 -2.17 13.09 22.76
N LEU A 74 -2.87 13.76 21.85
CA LEU A 74 -4.19 13.34 21.37
C LEU A 74 -4.18 11.92 20.78
N TYR A 75 -3.16 11.57 19.97
CA TYR A 75 -3.02 10.19 19.46
C TYR A 75 -2.85 9.17 20.59
N LYS A 76 -2.09 9.50 21.65
CA LYS A 76 -1.90 8.63 22.82
C LYS A 76 -3.19 8.48 23.62
N GLU A 77 -3.90 9.58 23.88
CA GLU A 77 -5.17 9.59 24.61
C GLU A 77 -6.26 8.76 23.91
N MET A 78 -6.33 8.87 22.59
CA MET A 78 -7.27 8.11 21.75
C MET A 78 -6.81 6.67 21.46
N GLY A 79 -5.61 6.27 21.94
CA GLY A 79 -5.05 4.94 21.73
C GLY A 79 -4.83 4.59 20.25
N VAL A 80 -4.51 5.60 19.42
CA VAL A 80 -4.32 5.45 17.98
C VAL A 80 -2.83 5.46 17.66
N ASN A 81 -2.36 4.45 16.91
CA ASN A 81 -0.99 4.40 16.42
C ASN A 81 -0.93 4.87 14.95
N PRO A 82 -0.43 6.09 14.66
CA PRO A 82 -0.34 6.59 13.29
C PRO A 82 0.60 5.76 12.40
N TYR A 83 1.54 5.01 13.01
CA TYR A 83 2.48 4.16 12.27
C TYR A 83 1.88 2.83 11.82
N ALA A 84 0.71 2.45 12.33
CA ALA A 84 0.02 1.22 11.93
C ALA A 84 -0.25 1.17 10.42
N SER A 85 -0.44 2.33 9.79
CA SER A 85 -0.66 2.48 8.34
C SER A 85 0.58 2.14 7.50
N PHE A 86 1.79 2.18 8.06
CA PHE A 86 3.02 1.84 7.33
C PHE A 86 3.40 0.36 7.42
N ILE A 87 2.81 -0.40 8.34
CA ILE A 87 2.99 -1.86 8.48
C ILE A 87 2.78 -2.62 7.15
N PRO A 88 1.71 -2.38 6.36
CA PRO A 88 1.55 -3.04 5.06
C PRO A 88 2.72 -2.81 4.11
N LEU A 89 3.32 -1.61 4.12
CA LEU A 89 4.43 -1.29 3.24
C LEU A 89 5.66 -2.15 3.56
N PHE A 90 5.95 -2.37 4.84
CA PHE A 90 7.04 -3.25 5.26
C PHE A 90 6.83 -4.70 4.81
N ILE A 91 5.59 -5.19 4.82
CA ILE A 91 5.25 -6.54 4.32
C ILE A 91 5.36 -6.60 2.78
N GLN A 92 5.11 -5.48 2.08
CA GLN A 92 5.19 -5.39 0.62
C GLN A 92 6.64 -5.26 0.10
N MET A 93 7.54 -4.63 0.85
CA MET A 93 8.94 -4.42 0.44
C MET A 93 9.66 -5.69 -0.01
N PRO A 94 9.54 -6.85 0.68
CA PRO A 94 10.09 -8.12 0.22
C PRO A 94 9.66 -8.53 -1.20
N VAL A 95 8.40 -8.26 -1.57
CA VAL A 95 7.86 -8.57 -2.90
C VAL A 95 8.54 -7.72 -3.97
N LEU A 96 8.79 -6.44 -3.68
CA LEU A 96 9.48 -5.53 -4.59
C LEU A 96 10.95 -5.94 -4.78
N LEU A 97 11.65 -6.32 -3.69
CA LEU A 97 13.02 -6.82 -3.77
C LEU A 97 13.10 -8.14 -4.55
N ALA A 98 12.15 -9.06 -4.34
CA ALA A 98 12.06 -10.30 -5.09
C ALA A 98 11.82 -10.05 -6.59
N LEU A 99 10.95 -9.09 -6.93
CA LEU A 99 10.70 -8.69 -8.32
C LEU A 99 11.95 -8.06 -8.96
N PHE A 100 12.60 -7.11 -8.26
CA PHE A 100 13.84 -6.49 -8.73
C PHE A 100 14.94 -7.54 -8.95
N GLN A 101 15.11 -8.45 -7.99
CA GLN A 101 16.09 -9.52 -8.11
C GLN A 101 15.76 -10.50 -9.25
N ALA A 102 14.49 -10.86 -9.44
CA ALA A 102 14.06 -11.67 -10.57
C ALA A 102 14.32 -10.97 -11.91
N LEU A 103 14.03 -9.67 -12.03
CA LEU A 103 14.32 -8.87 -13.23
C LEU A 103 15.82 -8.83 -13.54
N THR A 104 16.68 -8.67 -12.54
CA THR A 104 18.15 -8.62 -12.73
C THR A 104 18.78 -9.97 -13.08
N ARG A 105 18.18 -11.11 -12.67
CA ARG A 105 18.75 -12.47 -12.89
C ARG A 105 18.26 -13.15 -14.17
N VAL A 106 17.20 -12.66 -14.80
CA VAL A 106 16.63 -13.28 -16.01
C VAL A 106 17.15 -12.54 -17.24
N ASP A 107 18.23 -13.05 -17.84
CA ASP A 107 18.82 -12.48 -19.07
C ASP A 107 17.86 -12.49 -20.28
N PHE A 108 16.81 -13.33 -20.26
CA PHE A 108 15.77 -13.38 -21.29
C PHE A 108 14.90 -12.10 -21.37
N MET A 109 14.80 -11.32 -20.29
CA MET A 109 14.07 -10.04 -20.35
C MET A 109 14.89 -8.88 -20.91
N LYS A 110 16.18 -9.07 -21.20
CA LYS A 110 16.97 -8.05 -21.93
C LYS A 110 16.66 -8.01 -23.42
N THR A 111 15.90 -8.97 -23.95
CA THR A 111 15.59 -9.09 -25.39
C THR A 111 14.12 -9.42 -25.68
N GLY A 112 13.25 -9.39 -24.66
CA GLY A 112 11.82 -9.60 -24.83
C GLY A 112 11.11 -8.32 -25.28
N HIS A 113 10.17 -8.46 -26.22
CA HIS A 113 9.21 -7.40 -26.55
C HIS A 113 7.93 -7.60 -25.73
N PHE A 114 7.52 -6.63 -24.91
CA PHE A 114 6.20 -6.66 -24.24
C PHE A 114 5.35 -5.52 -24.79
N LEU A 115 4.21 -5.88 -25.39
CA LEU A 115 3.41 -4.97 -26.20
C LEU A 115 4.24 -4.36 -27.36
N TRP A 116 4.55 -3.06 -27.30
CA TRP A 116 5.38 -2.32 -28.28
C TRP A 116 6.80 -2.00 -27.76
N LEU A 117 7.15 -2.51 -26.58
CA LEU A 117 8.33 -2.10 -25.83
C LEU A 117 9.43 -3.16 -25.91
N ASN A 118 10.67 -2.71 -26.14
CA ASN A 118 11.87 -3.55 -26.11
C ASN A 118 12.43 -3.49 -24.68
N LEU A 119 12.32 -4.58 -23.89
CA LEU A 119 12.63 -4.56 -22.45
C LEU A 119 14.12 -4.35 -22.13
N GLY A 120 15.00 -4.39 -23.14
CA GLY A 120 16.44 -4.21 -23.01
C GLY A 120 16.98 -2.80 -23.22
N ALA A 121 16.16 -1.83 -23.63
CA ALA A 121 16.60 -0.45 -23.89
C ALA A 121 15.82 0.54 -23.01
N THR A 122 16.48 1.62 -22.59
CA THR A 122 15.89 2.74 -21.84
C THR A 122 14.60 3.21 -22.51
N ASP A 123 13.47 3.10 -21.80
CA ASP A 123 12.12 3.39 -22.30
C ASP A 123 12.04 4.83 -22.84
N PRO A 124 12.00 5.05 -24.17
CA PRO A 124 12.11 6.39 -24.76
C PRO A 124 10.85 7.23 -24.59
N THR A 125 9.72 6.61 -24.24
CA THR A 125 8.41 7.25 -24.43
C THR A 125 7.78 7.80 -23.16
N PHE A 126 8.20 7.39 -21.96
CA PHE A 126 7.61 7.83 -20.67
C PHE A 126 6.06 7.67 -20.56
N ILE A 127 5.39 7.09 -21.55
CA ILE A 127 3.93 6.96 -21.63
C ILE A 127 3.41 6.06 -20.52
N LEU A 128 4.10 4.94 -20.22
CA LEU A 128 3.67 3.98 -19.21
C LEU A 128 3.70 4.56 -17.78
N PRO A 129 4.80 5.19 -17.31
CA PRO A 129 4.79 5.88 -16.02
C PRO A 129 3.72 6.96 -15.93
N LEU A 130 3.50 7.71 -17.01
CA LEU A 130 2.51 8.79 -17.05
C LEU A 130 1.07 8.26 -16.95
N LEU A 131 0.75 7.19 -17.69
CA LEU A 131 -0.55 6.51 -17.62
C LEU A 131 -0.75 5.80 -16.28
N ALA A 132 0.28 5.15 -15.74
CA ALA A 132 0.21 4.54 -14.41
C ALA A 132 0.00 5.60 -13.33
N ALA A 133 0.67 6.74 -13.41
CA ALA A 133 0.47 7.87 -12.51
C ALA A 133 -0.95 8.45 -12.64
N LEU A 134 -1.44 8.64 -13.87
CA LEU A 134 -2.80 9.13 -14.13
C LEU A 134 -3.86 8.16 -13.61
N PHE A 135 -3.69 6.86 -13.87
CA PHE A 135 -4.61 5.82 -13.42
C PHE A 135 -4.60 5.71 -11.89
N THR A 136 -3.42 5.75 -11.27
CA THR A 136 -3.28 5.75 -9.82
C THR A 136 -3.93 7.00 -9.21
N PHE A 137 -3.75 8.17 -9.83
CA PHE A 137 -4.39 9.41 -9.40
C PHE A 137 -5.91 9.31 -9.49
N LEU A 138 -6.44 8.84 -10.62
CA LEU A 138 -7.88 8.71 -10.83
C LEU A 138 -8.49 7.69 -9.86
N SER A 139 -7.82 6.55 -9.66
CA SER A 139 -8.21 5.53 -8.68
C SER A 139 -8.20 6.07 -7.25
N THR A 140 -7.18 6.86 -6.89
CA THR A 140 -7.06 7.47 -5.57
C THR A 140 -8.14 8.53 -5.36
N TRP A 141 -8.39 9.36 -6.37
CA TRP A 141 -9.44 10.39 -6.34
C TRP A 141 -10.83 9.78 -6.21
N LEU A 142 -11.12 8.72 -6.96
CA LEU A 142 -12.38 7.98 -6.87
C LEU A 142 -12.53 7.33 -5.49
N SER A 143 -11.46 6.70 -4.99
CA SER A 143 -11.48 6.04 -3.67
C SER A 143 -11.71 7.06 -2.54
N ASN A 144 -11.07 8.23 -2.60
CA ASN A 144 -11.27 9.29 -1.61
C ASN A 144 -12.70 9.85 -1.62
N LYS A 145 -13.36 9.90 -2.79
CA LYS A 145 -14.78 10.31 -2.91
C LYS A 145 -15.78 9.20 -2.63
N ALA A 146 -15.39 7.93 -2.81
CA ALA A 146 -16.22 6.77 -2.58
C ALA A 146 -16.20 6.30 -1.11
N LEU A 147 -15.33 6.87 -0.27
CA LEU A 147 -15.50 6.78 1.18
C LEU A 147 -16.83 7.45 1.52
N PRO A 148 -17.85 6.71 2.02
CA PRO A 148 -19.10 7.34 2.40
C PRO A 148 -18.78 8.35 3.49
N GLU A 149 -19.10 9.62 3.25
CA GLU A 149 -19.18 10.62 4.30
C GLU A 149 -20.26 10.17 5.30
N ARG A 150 -19.88 9.36 6.29
CA ARG A 150 -20.62 9.27 7.56
C ARG A 150 -20.19 10.44 8.46
N ASN A 151 -20.24 11.64 7.89
CA ASN A 151 -20.35 12.90 8.62
C ASN A 151 -21.80 13.36 8.42
N GLY A 152 -22.67 12.94 9.33
CA GLY A 152 -24.08 13.29 9.33
C GLY A 152 -24.72 12.75 10.60
N GLY A 153 -24.66 13.54 11.67
CA GLY A 153 -25.17 13.24 13.01
C GLY A 153 -24.29 13.82 14.08
#